data_AF-A0A544V138-F1
#
_entry.id   AF-A0A544V138-F1
#
_cell.length_a   1.000
_cell.length_b   1.000
_cell.length_c   1.000
_cell.angle_alpha   90.00
_cell.angle_beta   90.00
_cell.angle_gamma   90.00
#
_symmetry.space_group_name_H-M   'P 1'
#
loop_
_entity.id
_entity.type
_entity.pdbx_description
1 polymer ?
#
loop_
_entity_poly.entity_id
_entity_poly.type
_entity_poly.pdbx_seq_one_letter_code
_entity_poly.pdbx_strand_id
1 'polypeptide(L)' 'MELGEVKQVVQEINDFIKNSMWFDLEIKQYIDDELCIYGGLSLSYPDIEIKFKEVFFFLYL' A
#
# COMPACT_ATOMS: atom_id res chain seq x y z
N MET A 1 3.62 6.74 -15.11
CA MET A 1 4.45 5.57 -14.74
C MET A 1 3.92 4.36 -15.45
N GLU A 2 4.79 3.45 -15.84
CA GLU A 2 4.39 2.15 -16.36
C GLU A 2 3.88 1.24 -15.23
N LEU A 3 3.02 0.27 -15.57
CA LEU A 3 2.39 -0.62 -14.59
C LEU A 3 3.40 -1.43 -13.76
N GLY A 4 4.58 -1.71 -14.33
CA GLY A 4 5.70 -2.37 -13.63
C GLY A 4 6.32 -1.50 -12.54
N GLU A 5 6.48 -0.20 -12.79
CA GLU A 5 7.05 0.76 -11.84
C GLU A 5 6.11 0.98 -10.64
N VAL A 6 4.81 1.07 -10.91
CA VAL A 6 3.77 1.18 -9.88
C VAL A 6 3.80 -0.04 -8.95
N LYS A 7 3.91 -1.25 -9.53
CA LYS A 7 3.99 -2.48 -8.75
C LYS A 7 5.23 -2.51 -7.86
N GLN A 8 6.37 -2.01 -8.35
CA GLN A 8 7.59 -1.91 -7.57
C GLN A 8 7.43 -0.95 -6.38
N VAL A 9 6.88 0.25 -6.61
CA VAL A 9 6.65 1.22 -5.53
C VAL A 9 5.70 0.66 -4.45
N VAL A 10 4.63 -0.01 -4.86
CA VAL A 10 3.70 -0.67 -3.91
C VAL A 10 4.42 -1.73 -3.08
N GLN A 11 5.31 -2.52 -3.70
CA GLN A 11 6.11 -3.52 -2.98
C GLN A 11 7.07 -2.88 -1.98
N GLU A 12 7.76 -1.81 -2.36
CA GLU A 12 8.69 -1.09 -1.49
C GLU A 12 7.97 -0.49 -0.27
N ILE A 13 6.78 0.08 -0.45
CA ILE A 13 5.96 0.58 0.65
C ILE A 13 5.54 -0.58 1.58
N ASN A 14 5.12 -1.71 1.03
CA ASN A 14 4.75 -2.89 1.83
C ASN A 14 5.93 -3.43 2.64
N ASP A 15 7.13 -3.48 2.06
CA ASP A 15 8.34 -3.94 2.75
C ASP A 15 8.76 -2.95 3.85
N PHE A 16 8.63 -1.64 3.60
CA PHE A 16 8.85 -0.62 4.63
C PHE A 16 7.89 -0.77 5.81
N ILE A 17 6.60 -0.93 5.54
CA ILE A 17 5.56 -1.09 6.57
C ILE A 17 5.82 -2.34 7.42
N LYS A 18 6.13 -3.48 6.80
CA LYS A 18 6.46 -4.73 7.52
C LYS A 18 7.62 -4.60 8.49
N ASN A 19 8.60 -3.74 8.16
CA ASN A 19 9.78 -3.54 8.99
C ASN A 19 9.58 -2.52 10.13
N SER A 20 8.45 -1.81 10.15
CA SER A 20 8.19 -0.67 11.04
C SER A 20 7.22 -0.98 12.20
N MET A 21 7.04 -2.26 12.54
CA MET A 21 5.85 -2.78 13.25
C MET A 21 5.41 -2.04 14.52
N TRP A 22 4.13 -1.66 14.50
CA TRP A 22 3.20 -1.67 15.65
C TRP A 22 1.77 -2.09 15.23
N PHE A 23 1.53 -2.29 13.94
CA PHE A 23 0.25 -2.68 13.35
C PHE A 23 0.53 -3.40 12.02
N ASP A 24 -0.08 -4.57 11.77
CA ASP A 24 0.09 -5.25 10.49
C ASP A 24 -0.68 -4.45 9.44
N LEU A 25 0.02 -3.66 8.63
CA LEU A 25 -0.55 -2.89 7.52
C LEU A 25 -0.02 -3.43 6.19
N GLU A 26 -0.86 -3.48 5.17
CA GLU A 26 -0.51 -3.92 3.83
C GLU A 26 -1.36 -3.17 2.80
N ILE A 27 -0.71 -2.63 1.76
CA ILE A 27 -1.41 -2.19 0.54
C ILE A 27 -1.94 -3.44 -0.16
N LYS A 28 -3.26 -3.58 -0.21
CA LYS A 28 -3.92 -4.66 -0.97
C LYS A 28 -4.21 -4.30 -2.41
N GLN A 29 -4.44 -3.03 -2.69
CA GLN A 29 -4.89 -2.63 -4.01
C GLN A 29 -4.40 -1.24 -4.35
N TYR A 30 -4.02 -1.07 -5.61
CA TYR A 30 -3.90 0.22 -6.26
C TYR A 30 -4.50 0.12 -7.66
N ILE A 31 -5.71 0.64 -7.85
CA ILE A 31 -6.48 0.62 -9.10
C ILE A 31 -7.23 1.94 -9.21
N ASP A 32 -7.34 2.52 -10.41
CA ASP A 32 -8.08 3.75 -10.69
C ASP A 32 -7.72 4.90 -9.73
N ASP A 33 -6.42 5.08 -9.47
CA ASP A 33 -5.85 6.08 -8.55
C ASP A 33 -6.34 5.95 -7.09
N GLU A 34 -6.96 4.82 -6.71
CA GLU A 34 -7.33 4.49 -5.34
C GLU A 34 -6.31 3.53 -4.72
N LEU A 35 -5.65 3.98 -3.65
CA LEU A 35 -4.77 3.15 -2.82
C LEU A 35 -5.55 2.63 -1.62
N CYS A 36 -5.67 1.31 -1.52
CA CYS A 36 -6.34 0.64 -0.41
C CYS A 36 -5.33 -0.07 0.48
N ILE A 37 -5.31 0.31 1.76
CA ILE A 37 -4.46 -0.26 2.80
C ILE A 37 -5.36 -1.00 3.79
N TYR A 38 -5.06 -2.27 4.04
CA TYR A 38 -5.67 -3.03 5.10
C TYR A 38 -4.72 -3.10 6.29
N GLY A 39 -5.28 -3.15 7.50
CA GLY A 39 -4.50 -3.58 8.63
C GLY A 39 -5.30 -4.05 9.82
N GLY A 40 -4.61 -4.62 10.79
CA GLY A 40 -5.23 -5.15 12.01
C GLY A 40 -4.22 -5.83 12.92
N LEU A 41 -4.73 -6.60 13.87
CA LEU A 41 -3.92 -7.52 14.69
C LEU A 41 -3.43 -8.73 13.87
N SER A 42 -4.06 -9.00 12.73
CA SER A 42 -3.66 -10.02 11.77
C SER A 42 -4.13 -9.66 10.37
N LEU A 43 -3.27 -9.84 9.35
CA LEU A 43 -3.66 -9.70 7.94
C LEU A 43 -4.65 -10.79 7.46
N SER A 44 -4.85 -11.86 8.23
CA SER A 44 -5.88 -12.87 7.93
C SER A 44 -7.29 -12.34 8.17
N TYR A 45 -7.43 -11.36 9.08
CA TYR A 45 -8.69 -10.71 9.42
C TYR A 45 -8.42 -9.22 9.70
N PRO A 46 -8.30 -8.39 8.64
CA PRO A 46 -8.00 -6.98 8.84
C PRO A 46 -9.16 -6.28 9.54
N ASP A 47 -8.83 -5.53 10.60
CA ASP A 47 -9.77 -4.77 11.42
C ASP A 47 -10.05 -3.38 10.83
N ILE A 48 -9.15 -2.90 9.96
CA ILE A 48 -9.13 -1.54 9.43
C ILE A 48 -8.90 -1.59 7.91
N GLU A 49 -9.72 -0.81 7.19
CA GLU A 49 -9.54 -0.49 5.77
C GLU A 49 -9.38 1.02 5.63
N ILE A 50 -8.30 1.45 4.98
CA ILE A 50 -7.98 2.86 4.71
C ILE A 50 -7.92 3.05 3.20
N LYS A 51 -8.75 3.96 2.68
CA LYS A 51 -8.81 4.30 1.26
C LYS A 51 -8.29 5.71 1.03
N PHE A 52 -7.28 5.83 0.19
CA PHE A 52 -6.81 7.10 -0.34
C PHE A 52 -7.23 7.20 -1.80
N LYS A 53 -7.91 8.28 -2.17
CA LYS A 53 -8.33 8.55 -3.54
C LYS A 53 -7.38 9.55 -4.18
N GLU A 54 -7.29 9.52 -5.51
CA GLU A 54 -6.47 10.44 -6.30
C GLU A 54 -5.00 10.38 -5.89
N VAL A 55 -4.49 9.17 -5.64
CA VAL A 55 -3.09 8.93 -5.30
C VAL A 55 -2.28 8.74 -6.56
N PHE A 56 -1.25 9.56 -6.73
CA PHE A 56 -0.33 9.49 -7.86
C PHE A 56 1.10 9.33 -7.37
N PHE A 57 1.87 8.49 -8.06
CA PHE A 57 3.31 8.33 -7.82
C PHE A 57 4.10 9.16 -8.84
N PHE A 58 5.12 9.86 -8.36
CA PHE A 58 6.02 10.66 -9.18
C PHE A 58 7.45 10.16 -8.98
N LEU A 59 8.16 9.91 -10.09
CA LEU A 59 9.60 9.66 -10.05
C LEU A 59 10.32 11.01 -10.14
N TYR A 60 11.08 11.37 -9.11
CA TYR A 60 12.03 12.49 -9.19
C TYR A 60 13.38 11.94 -9.65
N LEU A 61 13.86 12.43 -10.79
CA LEU A 61 15.21 12.17 -11.34
C LEU A 61 16.24 13.10 -10.71
#